data_AF-A0ABD2CPA9-F1
#
_entry.id   AF-A0ABD2CPA9-F1
#
_cell.length_a   1.000
_cell.length_b   1.000
_cell.length_c   1.000
_cell.angle_alpha   90.00
_cell.angle_beta   90.00
_cell.angle_gamma   90.00
#
_symmetry.space_group_name_H-M   'P 1'
#
loop_
_entity.id
_entity.type
_entity.pdbx_description
1 polymer ?
#
loop_
_entity_poly.entity_id
_entity_poly.type
_entity_poly.pdbx_seq_one_letter_code
_entity_poly.pdbx_strand_id
1 'polypeptide(L)'
;MTKFTIFLLIITSCYNFCVIAQILEDENCETLQSEIHITKDEYDEVGHIKRTCSGDILVTKCEGFCTSQVQPSVITATGFAKECYCCRESYLKERLVILNQCYDADGIKLMSDEDGVMEIKLREPAECKCIKCGNFSR
;
A
#
# COMPACT_ATOMS: atom_id res chain seq x y z
N MET A 1 -10.44 42.40 40.05
CA MET A 1 -9.46 42.47 38.94
C MET A 1 -8.80 41.12 38.66
N THR A 2 -8.25 40.43 39.67
CA THR A 2 -7.60 39.10 39.54
C THR A 2 -8.43 38.02 38.86
N LYS A 3 -9.75 37.93 39.12
CA LYS A 3 -10.63 36.95 38.46
C LYS A 3 -10.78 37.16 36.94
N PHE A 4 -10.71 38.41 36.49
CA PHE A 4 -10.86 38.77 35.07
C PHE A 4 -9.58 38.45 34.29
N THR A 5 -8.42 38.68 34.91
CA THR A 5 -7.11 38.32 34.35
C THR A 5 -6.93 36.80 34.21
N ILE A 6 -7.40 36.03 35.20
CA ILE A 6 -7.38 34.55 35.14
C ILE A 6 -8.25 34.04 33.99
N PHE A 7 -9.44 34.62 33.80
CA PHE A 7 -10.33 34.23 32.70
C PHE A 7 -9.72 34.49 31.32
N LEU A 8 -9.05 35.64 31.14
CA LEU A 8 -8.32 35.96 29.91
C LEU A 8 -7.13 35.03 29.66
N LEU A 9 -6.40 34.63 30.71
CA LEU A 9 -5.30 33.66 30.61
C LEU A 9 -5.79 32.26 30.23
N ILE A 10 -6.95 31.84 30.74
CA ILE A 10 -7.56 30.55 30.37
C ILE A 10 -8.01 30.58 28.90
N ILE A 11 -8.65 31.66 28.45
CA ILE A 11 -9.09 31.79 27.04
C ILE A 11 -7.89 31.77 26.08
N THR A 12 -6.83 32.51 26.38
CA THR A 12 -5.62 32.54 25.54
C THR A 12 -4.89 31.21 25.55
N SER A 13 -4.83 30.51 26.69
CA SER A 13 -4.29 29.15 26.78
C SER A 13 -5.11 28.14 25.95
N CYS A 14 -6.44 28.17 26.04
CA CYS A 14 -7.33 27.33 25.25
C CYS A 14 -7.20 27.60 23.74
N TYR A 15 -7.05 28.87 23.34
CA TYR A 15 -6.82 29.24 21.94
C TYR A 15 -5.53 28.62 21.40
N ASN A 16 -4.42 28.73 22.16
CA ASN A 16 -3.14 28.14 21.75
C ASN A 16 -3.21 26.61 21.69
N PHE A 17 -3.90 25.96 22.64
CA PHE A 17 -4.07 24.51 22.65
C PHE A 17 -4.88 24.01 21.45
N CYS A 18 -5.92 24.75 21.05
CA CYS A 18 -6.76 24.40 19.90
C CYS A 18 -6.01 24.55 18.55
N VAL A 19 -5.16 25.59 18.42
CA VAL A 19 -4.33 25.80 17.21
C VAL A 19 -3.29 24.70 17.03
N ILE A 20 -2.66 24.23 18.11
CA ILE A 20 -1.66 23.14 18.03
C ILE A 20 -2.31 21.81 17.64
N ALA A 21 -3.53 21.54 18.13
CA ALA A 21 -4.25 20.29 17.86
C ALA A 21 -4.64 20.11 16.38
N GLN A 22 -4.69 21.18 15.57
CA GLN A 22 -5.04 21.10 14.14
C GLN A 22 -3.85 20.77 13.23
N ILE A 23 -2.61 20.79 13.74
CA ILE A 23 -1.38 20.64 12.91
C ILE A 23 -0.84 19.20 12.95
N LEU A 24 -1.27 18.39 13.93
CA LEU A 24 -0.91 16.98 14.08
C LEU A 24 -2.06 16.09 13.61
N GLU A 25 -2.47 16.21 12.35
CA GLU A 25 -3.03 15.02 11.69
C GLU A 25 -1.87 14.07 11.45
N ASP A 26 -1.85 12.99 12.23
CA ASP A 26 -0.77 12.01 12.21
C ASP A 26 -0.88 11.19 10.91
N GLU A 27 -0.20 11.66 9.86
CA GLU A 27 -0.02 10.87 8.64
C GLU A 27 0.66 9.56 9.03
N ASN A 28 -0.02 8.44 8.79
CA ASN A 28 0.51 7.12 9.09
C ASN A 28 0.41 6.24 7.86
N CYS A 29 1.43 6.27 6.99
CA CYS A 29 1.56 5.41 5.83
C CYS A 29 2.68 4.39 6.06
N GLU A 30 2.30 3.12 6.18
CA GLU A 30 3.19 2.05 6.61
C GLU A 30 3.41 1.01 5.51
N THR A 31 4.56 0.33 5.58
CA THR A 31 4.86 -0.88 4.79
C THR A 31 4.64 -2.08 5.68
N LEU A 32 3.57 -2.82 5.44
CA LEU A 32 3.14 -3.96 6.26
C LEU A 32 3.33 -5.28 5.54
N GLN A 33 3.43 -6.38 6.28
CA GLN A 33 3.40 -7.73 5.72
C GLN A 33 1.96 -8.25 5.62
N SER A 34 1.68 -9.02 4.57
CA SER A 34 0.41 -9.70 4.33
C SER A 34 0.67 -11.05 3.67
N GLU A 35 -0.10 -12.06 4.01
CA GLU A 35 -0.09 -13.34 3.31
C GLU A 35 -0.99 -13.27 2.07
N ILE A 36 -0.51 -13.83 0.95
CA ILE A 36 -1.30 -14.01 -0.28
C ILE A 36 -1.13 -15.44 -0.79
N HIS A 37 -2.20 -15.95 -1.41
CA HIS A 37 -2.15 -17.19 -2.17
C HIS A 37 -1.79 -16.88 -3.63
N ILE A 38 -0.74 -17.51 -4.15
CA ILE A 38 -0.35 -17.39 -5.56
C ILE A 38 -0.60 -18.71 -6.27
N THR A 39 -1.13 -18.64 -7.49
CA THR A 39 -1.26 -19.76 -8.42
C THR A 39 -0.63 -19.37 -9.75
N LYS A 40 0.19 -20.25 -10.33
CA LYS A 40 0.92 -20.02 -11.57
C LYS A 40 0.90 -21.26 -12.46
N ASP A 41 0.53 -21.04 -13.72
CA ASP A 41 0.57 -22.06 -14.77
C ASP A 41 1.87 -21.99 -15.57
N GLU A 42 2.43 -23.16 -15.87
CA GLU A 42 3.46 -23.37 -16.89
C GLU A 42 2.83 -24.00 -18.12
N TYR A 43 3.08 -23.43 -19.29
CA TYR A 43 2.57 -23.94 -20.55
C TYR A 43 3.68 -24.67 -21.33
N ASP A 44 3.31 -25.71 -22.06
CA ASP A 44 4.19 -26.35 -23.04
C ASP A 44 4.36 -25.51 -24.32
N GLU A 45 5.17 -25.99 -25.26
CA GLU A 45 5.42 -25.30 -26.54
C GLU A 45 4.18 -25.17 -27.44
N VAL A 46 3.15 -25.98 -27.18
CA VAL A 46 1.88 -26.01 -27.92
C VAL A 46 0.82 -25.11 -27.26
N GLY A 47 1.08 -24.64 -26.03
CA GLY A 47 0.20 -23.78 -25.26
C GLY A 47 -0.77 -24.52 -24.34
N HIS A 48 -0.59 -25.84 -24.14
CA HIS A 48 -1.32 -26.57 -23.11
C HIS A 48 -0.68 -26.37 -21.73
N ILE A 49 -1.48 -26.48 -20.68
CA ILE A 49 -0.97 -26.41 -19.31
C ILE A 49 -0.15 -27.68 -19.05
N LYS A 50 1.15 -27.50 -18.80
CA LYS A 50 2.07 -28.55 -18.39
C LYS A 50 1.90 -28.86 -16.90
N ARG A 51 1.84 -27.81 -16.07
CA ARG A 51 1.60 -27.91 -14.63
C ARG A 51 1.09 -26.59 -14.06
N THR A 52 0.37 -26.67 -12.95
CA THR A 52 -0.08 -25.53 -12.15
C THR A 52 0.54 -25.64 -10.76
N CYS A 53 1.25 -24.60 -10.32
CA CYS A 53 1.87 -24.53 -9.01
C CYS A 53 1.23 -23.44 -8.15
N SER A 54 1.06 -23.72 -6.85
CA SER A 54 0.55 -22.77 -5.88
C SER A 54 1.38 -22.70 -4.59
N GLY A 55 1.13 -21.66 -3.81
CA GLY A 55 1.73 -21.49 -2.50
C GLY A 55 1.28 -20.21 -1.82
N ASP A 56 1.31 -20.21 -0.49
CA ASP A 56 1.04 -19.05 0.35
C ASP A 56 2.36 -18.34 0.65
N ILE A 57 2.41 -17.04 0.37
CA ILE A 57 3.63 -16.24 0.43
C ILE A 57 3.35 -14.94 1.19
N LEU A 58 4.23 -14.61 2.13
CA LEU A 58 4.26 -13.30 2.76
C LEU A 58 4.80 -12.26 1.79
N VAL A 59 4.01 -11.23 1.52
CA VAL A 59 4.37 -10.06 0.69
C VAL A 59 4.24 -8.79 1.50
N THR A 60 4.89 -7.73 1.02
CA THR A 60 4.68 -6.39 1.56
C THR A 60 3.51 -5.69 0.89
N LYS A 61 2.83 -4.81 1.63
CA LYS A 61 1.75 -3.94 1.14
C LYS A 61 1.87 -2.54 1.76
N CYS A 62 1.24 -1.57 1.11
CA CYS A 62 1.11 -0.21 1.64
C CYS A 62 -0.26 -0.03 2.27
N GLU A 63 -0.30 0.44 3.51
CA GLU A 63 -1.54 0.69 4.23
C GLU A 63 -1.38 1.91 5.13
N GLY A 64 -2.41 2.75 5.20
CA GLY A 64 -2.32 3.97 6.01
C GLY A 64 -3.19 5.14 5.56
N PHE A 65 -3.01 6.26 6.25
CA PHE A 65 -3.70 7.52 6.02
C PHE A 65 -2.72 8.61 5.61
N CYS A 66 -3.11 9.44 4.64
CA CYS A 66 -2.36 10.60 4.17
C CYS A 66 -3.25 11.83 4.21
N THR A 67 -2.69 12.97 4.60
CA THR A 67 -3.45 14.22 4.71
C THR A 67 -3.76 14.74 3.31
N SER A 68 -5.04 15.00 3.06
CA SER A 68 -5.54 15.52 1.79
C SER A 68 -6.53 16.64 2.07
N GLN A 69 -6.52 17.67 1.22
CA GLN A 69 -7.40 18.83 1.39
C GLN A 69 -8.09 19.22 0.07
N VAL A 70 -9.28 19.79 0.23
CA VAL A 70 -10.06 20.36 -0.86
C VAL A 70 -10.47 21.76 -0.46
N GLN A 71 -10.24 22.74 -1.34
CA GLN A 71 -10.61 24.13 -1.14
C GLN A 71 -11.44 24.61 -2.34
N PRO A 72 -12.48 25.42 -2.15
CA PRO A 72 -13.19 26.05 -3.26
C PRO A 72 -12.23 26.89 -4.12
N SER A 73 -12.42 26.90 -5.43
CA SER A 73 -11.60 27.68 -6.35
C SER A 73 -12.43 28.20 -7.52
N VAL A 74 -12.22 29.46 -7.87
CA VAL A 74 -12.79 30.08 -9.09
C VAL A 74 -11.90 29.92 -10.32
N ILE A 75 -10.69 29.38 -10.15
CA ILE A 75 -9.68 29.23 -11.20
C ILE A 75 -9.76 27.83 -11.81
N THR A 76 -10.08 26.81 -11.01
CA THR A 76 -10.19 25.44 -11.51
C THR A 76 -11.57 25.18 -12.10
N ALA A 77 -11.64 24.45 -13.23
CA ALA A 77 -12.90 24.15 -13.92
C ALA A 77 -13.89 23.33 -13.07
N THR A 78 -13.38 22.56 -12.09
CA THR A 78 -14.19 21.77 -11.15
C THR A 78 -14.81 22.60 -10.03
N GLY A 79 -14.44 23.89 -9.89
CA GLY A 79 -14.86 24.73 -8.77
C GLY A 79 -14.09 24.46 -7.46
N PHE A 80 -13.11 23.55 -7.48
CA PHE A 80 -12.32 23.16 -6.31
C PHE A 80 -10.86 22.94 -6.66
N ALA A 81 -9.96 23.48 -5.84
CA ALA A 81 -8.55 23.10 -5.79
C ALA A 81 -8.40 21.88 -4.87
N LYS A 82 -7.74 20.83 -5.37
CA LYS A 82 -7.55 19.57 -4.64
C LYS A 82 -6.08 19.30 -4.45
N GLU A 83 -5.69 19.02 -3.21
CA GLU A 83 -4.38 18.47 -2.86
C GLU A 83 -4.61 17.10 -2.22
N CYS A 84 -4.40 16.06 -3.03
CA CYS A 84 -4.69 14.68 -2.67
C CYS A 84 -3.38 13.90 -2.58
N TYR A 85 -3.25 13.07 -1.55
CA TYR A 85 -2.14 12.17 -1.34
C TYR A 85 -2.66 10.76 -1.03
N CYS A 86 -2.01 9.73 -1.59
CA CYS A 86 -2.33 8.33 -1.31
C CYS A 86 -1.11 7.61 -0.75
N CYS A 87 -1.32 6.72 0.21
CA CYS A 87 -0.29 5.81 0.70
C CYS A 87 0.02 4.79 -0.39
N ARG A 88 1.18 4.92 -1.03
CA ARG A 88 1.56 4.15 -2.21
C ARG A 88 3.02 3.73 -2.14
N GLU A 89 3.33 2.70 -2.92
CA GLU A 89 4.69 2.19 -3.05
C GLU A 89 5.61 3.27 -3.64
N SER A 90 6.75 3.52 -3.00
CA SER A 90 7.79 4.44 -3.48
C SER A 90 8.67 3.78 -4.54
N TYR A 91 8.90 2.46 -4.41
CA TYR A 91 9.48 1.60 -5.43
C TYR A 91 9.15 0.13 -5.13
N LEU A 92 9.32 -0.71 -6.14
CA LEU A 92 9.13 -2.15 -6.06
C LEU A 92 10.49 -2.84 -6.04
N LYS A 93 10.66 -3.82 -5.17
CA LYS A 93 11.80 -4.75 -5.20
C LYS A 93 11.36 -6.09 -5.82
N GLU A 94 12.22 -6.68 -6.64
CA GLU A 94 12.02 -8.01 -7.19
C GLU A 94 12.68 -9.04 -6.27
N ARG A 95 11.99 -10.17 -6.03
CA ARG A 95 12.57 -11.34 -5.35
C ARG A 95 12.05 -12.63 -5.97
N LEU A 96 12.85 -13.67 -5.88
CA LEU A 96 12.46 -15.01 -6.29
C LEU A 96 11.68 -15.68 -5.16
N VAL A 97 10.61 -16.40 -5.51
CA VAL A 97 9.80 -17.20 -4.59
C VAL A 97 9.52 -18.56 -5.19
N ILE A 98 9.47 -19.57 -4.32
CA ILE A 98 9.28 -20.96 -4.71
C ILE A 98 7.86 -21.37 -4.34
N LEU A 99 7.09 -21.81 -5.34
CA LEU A 99 5.81 -22.48 -5.17
C LEU A 99 6.07 -23.98 -5.07
N ASN A 100 5.46 -24.65 -4.10
CA ASN A 100 5.75 -26.05 -3.74
C ASN A 100 4.53 -26.97 -3.84
N GLN A 101 3.37 -26.45 -4.25
CA GLN A 101 2.17 -27.23 -4.50
C GLN A 101 1.93 -27.30 -6.00
N CYS A 102 2.66 -28.19 -6.68
CA CYS A 102 2.56 -28.36 -8.13
C CYS A 102 1.72 -29.59 -8.51
N TYR A 103 0.85 -29.42 -9.51
CA TYR A 103 -0.06 -30.43 -10.03
C TYR A 103 0.03 -30.47 -11.57
N ASP A 104 -0.08 -31.66 -12.16
CA ASP A 104 -0.22 -31.81 -13.61
C ASP A 104 -1.63 -31.47 -14.11
N ALA A 105 -1.84 -31.61 -15.43
CA ALA A 105 -3.12 -31.33 -16.08
C ALA A 105 -4.27 -32.24 -15.59
N ASP A 106 -3.96 -33.42 -15.04
CA ASP A 106 -4.92 -34.37 -14.48
C ASP A 106 -5.19 -34.11 -12.98
N GLY A 107 -4.50 -33.12 -12.38
CA GLY A 107 -4.63 -32.75 -10.97
C GLY A 107 -3.82 -33.65 -10.03
N ILE A 108 -2.88 -34.43 -10.53
CA ILE A 108 -1.99 -35.28 -9.73
C ILE A 108 -0.82 -34.44 -9.23
N LYS A 109 -0.53 -34.56 -7.93
CA LYS A 109 0.57 -33.82 -7.29
C LYS A 109 1.92 -34.31 -7.82
N LEU A 110 2.74 -33.38 -8.26
CA LEU A 110 4.11 -33.62 -8.73
C LEU A 110 5.05 -33.67 -7.52
N MET A 111 5.89 -34.71 -7.46
CA MET A 111 6.77 -35.00 -6.32
C MET A 111 8.26 -35.04 -6.68
N SER A 112 8.61 -34.85 -7.97
CA SER A 112 10.00 -34.76 -8.42
C SER A 112 10.62 -33.42 -7.99
N ASP A 113 11.94 -33.38 -7.80
CA ASP A 113 12.64 -32.14 -7.44
C ASP A 113 12.57 -31.08 -8.56
N GLU A 114 12.40 -31.51 -9.82
CA GLU A 114 12.30 -30.60 -10.97
C GLU A 114 10.86 -30.10 -11.20
N ASP A 115 9.86 -30.98 -11.10
CA ASP A 115 8.47 -30.64 -11.44
C ASP A 115 7.59 -30.31 -10.21
N GLY A 116 8.04 -30.70 -9.01
CA GLY A 116 7.34 -30.47 -7.74
C GLY A 116 7.50 -29.06 -7.16
N VAL A 117 8.39 -28.24 -7.75
CA VAL A 117 8.59 -26.83 -7.36
C VAL A 117 8.66 -25.91 -8.57
N MET A 118 8.24 -24.66 -8.38
CA MET A 118 8.33 -23.62 -9.42
C MET A 118 8.87 -22.33 -8.81
N GLU A 119 9.97 -21.83 -9.36
CA GLU A 119 10.51 -20.52 -9.02
C GLU A 119 9.84 -19.43 -9.88
N ILE A 120 9.29 -18.39 -9.23
CA ILE A 120 8.71 -17.24 -9.89
C ILE A 120 9.36 -15.94 -9.40
N LYS A 121 9.36 -14.94 -10.26
CA LYS A 121 9.75 -13.56 -9.91
C LYS A 121 8.54 -12.80 -9.39
N LEU A 122 8.63 -12.35 -8.15
CA LEU A 122 7.60 -11.55 -7.50
C LEU A 122 8.12 -10.13 -7.26
N ARG A 123 7.29 -9.13 -7.55
CA ARG A 123 7.58 -7.72 -7.26
C ARG A 123 6.67 -7.23 -6.15
N GLU A 124 7.25 -6.71 -5.08
CA GLU A 124 6.53 -6.22 -3.90
C GLU A 124 7.03 -4.82 -3.49
N PRO A 125 6.21 -3.99 -2.82
CA PRO A 125 6.61 -2.69 -2.29
C PRO A 125 7.83 -2.81 -1.36
N ALA A 126 8.89 -2.07 -1.64
CA ALA A 126 10.02 -2.00 -0.72
C ALA A 126 9.83 -0.93 0.37
N GLU A 127 9.06 0.11 0.04
CA GLU A 127 8.78 1.25 0.89
C GLU A 127 7.46 1.90 0.44
N CYS A 128 6.69 2.42 1.40
CA CYS A 128 5.43 3.12 1.18
C CYS A 128 5.51 4.55 1.69
N LYS A 129 4.95 5.50 0.95
CA LYS A 129 4.91 6.93 1.30
C LYS A 129 3.60 7.58 0.84
N CYS A 130 3.26 8.71 1.43
CA CYS A 130 2.18 9.57 0.92
C CYS A 130 2.64 10.26 -0.38
N ILE A 131 2.04 9.90 -1.50
CA ILE A 131 2.40 10.40 -2.84
C ILE A 131 1.21 11.17 -3.42
N LYS A 132 1.49 12.34 -4.01
CA LYS A 132 0.46 13.19 -4.63
C LYS A 132 -0.30 12.42 -5.72
N CYS A 133 -1.63 12.45 -5.64
CA CYS A 133 -2.53 11.84 -6.61
C CYS A 133 -2.32 12.44 -8.01
N GLY A 134 -2.45 11.61 -9.05
CA GLY A 134 -2.31 12.05 -10.44
C GLY A 134 -0.87 12.28 -10.91
N ASN A 135 0.13 12.11 -10.05
CA ASN A 135 1.52 12.02 -10.49
C ASN A 135 1.80 10.58 -10.96
N PHE A 136 1.76 10.38 -12.27
CA PHE A 136 2.01 9.08 -12.92
C PHE A 136 3.45 8.91 -13.40
N SER A 137 4.35 9.85 -13.10
CA SER A 137 5.75 9.77 -13.51
C SER A 137 6.44 8.58 -12.87
N ARG A 138 6.51 7.47 -13.61
CA ARG A 138 7.30 6.28 -13.34
C ARG A 138 7.68 5.59 -14.64
#